data_AF-A0A968L7G2-F1
#
_entry.id   AF-A0A968L7G2-F1
#
_cell.length_a   1.000
_cell.length_b   1.000
_cell.length_c   1.000
_cell.angle_alpha   90.00
_cell.angle_beta   90.00
_cell.angle_gamma   90.00
#
_symmetry.space_group_name_H-M   'P 1'
#
loop_
_entity.id
_entity.type
_entity.pdbx_description
1 polymer ?
#
loop_
_entity_poly.entity_id
_entity_poly.type
_entity_poly.pdbx_seq_one_letter_code
_entity_poly.pdbx_strand_id
1 'polypeptide(L)'
;MKENQNTEWKQAWRDEYLKWICGFANAQGGTLVIGRNDKGLVTGIADAARLTEEIPNKMRDILGIVAPVNLYSENGKEWSHK
;
A
#
# COMPACT_ATOMS: atom_id res chain seq x y z
N MET A 1 -15.17 13.88 12.80
CA MET A 1 -14.94 13.04 11.60
C MET A 1 -15.06 11.58 11.97
N LYS A 2 -15.52 10.71 11.05
CA LYS A 2 -15.27 9.26 11.17
C LYS A 2 -14.05 8.92 10.31
N GLU A 3 -12.89 8.85 10.95
CA GLU A 3 -11.69 8.27 10.35
C GLU A 3 -11.81 6.74 10.31
N ASN A 4 -12.70 6.22 9.47
CA ASN A 4 -12.70 4.79 9.17
C ASN A 4 -11.69 4.53 8.04
N GLN A 5 -10.42 4.87 8.31
CA GLN A 5 -9.32 4.56 7.41
C GLN A 5 -9.13 3.04 7.41
N ASN A 6 -9.64 2.37 6.37
CA ASN A 6 -9.44 0.93 6.14
C ASN A 6 -7.97 0.69 5.76
N THR A 7 -7.07 0.80 6.73
CA THR A 7 -5.63 0.76 6.54
C THR A 7 -5.11 -0.64 6.90
N GLU A 8 -4.68 -1.38 5.90
CA GLU A 8 -4.09 -2.70 6.05
C GLU A 8 -2.57 -2.61 6.04
N TRP A 9 -1.91 -3.17 7.05
CA TRP A 9 -0.45 -3.25 7.11
C TRP A 9 0.05 -4.63 6.67
N LYS A 10 1.16 -4.66 5.94
CA LYS A 10 1.89 -5.86 5.53
C LYS A 10 3.39 -5.60 5.55
N GLN A 11 4.21 -6.56 6.00
CA GLN A 11 5.66 -6.34 6.15
C GLN A 11 6.42 -6.34 4.81
N ALA A 12 5.96 -7.08 3.81
CA ALA A 12 6.56 -7.19 2.48
C ALA A 12 5.47 -7.42 1.43
N TRP A 13 5.70 -7.09 0.16
CA TRP A 13 4.70 -7.30 -0.91
C TRP A 13 4.49 -8.78 -1.23
N ARG A 14 3.25 -9.14 -1.59
CA ARG A 14 2.88 -10.40 -2.24
C ARG A 14 1.77 -10.14 -3.25
N ASP A 15 1.80 -10.81 -4.40
CA ASP A 15 0.78 -10.61 -5.43
C ASP A 15 -0.64 -11.03 -4.99
N GLU A 16 -0.77 -11.91 -3.99
CA GLU A 16 -2.07 -12.19 -3.36
C GLU A 16 -2.73 -10.93 -2.73
N TYR A 17 -1.97 -9.85 -2.52
CA TYR A 17 -2.49 -8.61 -1.94
C TYR A 17 -3.36 -7.79 -2.91
N LEU A 18 -3.36 -8.14 -4.18
CA LEU A 18 -4.33 -7.66 -5.18
C LEU A 18 -5.79 -7.93 -4.75
N LYS A 19 -6.07 -8.98 -3.95
CA LYS A 19 -7.42 -9.25 -3.43
C LYS A 19 -7.91 -8.19 -2.43
N TRP A 20 -7.02 -7.59 -1.64
CA TRP A 20 -7.36 -6.45 -0.77
C TRP A 20 -7.61 -5.18 -1.57
N ILE A 21 -6.80 -4.92 -2.60
CA ILE A 21 -6.97 -3.78 -3.51
C ILE A 21 -8.34 -3.86 -4.21
N CYS A 22 -8.72 -5.03 -4.71
CA CYS A 22 -10.05 -5.28 -5.25
C CYS A 22 -11.15 -5.08 -4.18
N GLY A 23 -10.94 -5.56 -2.95
CA GLY A 23 -11.85 -5.32 -1.82
C GLY A 23 -12.06 -3.83 -1.52
N PHE A 24 -10.98 -3.03 -1.53
CA PHE A 24 -11.05 -1.58 -1.31
C PHE A 24 -11.77 -0.84 -2.43
N ALA A 25 -11.52 -1.20 -3.69
CA ALA A 25 -12.17 -0.60 -4.86
C ALA A 25 -13.68 -0.86 -4.91
N ASN A 26 -14.15 -1.98 -4.35
CA ASN A 26 -15.57 -2.32 -4.25
C ASN A 26 -16.24 -1.85 -2.94
N ALA A 27 -15.50 -1.21 -2.04
CA ALA A 27 -15.97 -0.76 -0.73
C ALA A 27 -15.83 0.77 -0.58
N GLN A 28 -15.73 1.26 0.66
CA GLN A 28 -15.52 2.69 0.98
C GLN A 28 -14.07 3.16 0.74
N GLY A 29 -13.30 2.46 -0.11
CA GLY A 29 -11.86 2.64 -0.23
C GLY A 29 -11.08 2.03 0.93
N GLY A 30 -9.76 2.22 0.87
CA GLY A 30 -8.79 1.75 1.87
C GLY A 30 -7.35 2.00 1.43
N THR A 31 -6.41 1.80 2.35
CA THR A 31 -4.98 2.05 2.16
C THR A 31 -4.20 0.78 2.47
N LEU A 32 -3.48 0.23 1.50
CA LEU A 32 -2.57 -0.88 1.73
C LEU A 32 -1.15 -0.34 1.97
N VAL A 33 -0.62 -0.51 3.19
CA VAL A 33 0.74 -0.08 3.55
C VAL A 33 1.66 -1.30 3.58
N ILE A 34 2.65 -1.30 2.70
CA ILE A 34 3.71 -2.32 2.67
C ILE A 34 4.95 -1.79 3.39
N GLY A 35 5.64 -2.64 4.15
CA GLY A 35 6.81 -2.27 4.94
C GLY A 35 6.50 -1.90 6.39
N ARG A 36 5.33 -2.30 6.92
CA ARG A 36 4.96 -2.18 8.34
C ARG A 36 4.50 -3.52 8.91
N ASN A 37 4.83 -3.77 10.17
CA ASN A 37 4.29 -4.92 10.91
C ASN A 37 2.92 -4.60 11.56
N ASP A 38 2.31 -5.60 12.18
CA ASP A 38 1.00 -5.51 12.85
C ASP A 38 0.98 -4.54 14.05
N LYS A 39 2.16 -4.08 14.50
CA LYS A 39 2.31 -3.03 15.53
C LYS A 39 2.48 -1.62 14.93
N GLY A 40 2.36 -1.47 13.61
CA GLY A 40 2.53 -0.22 12.88
C GLY A 40 3.99 0.22 12.71
N LEU A 41 4.96 -0.58 13.19
CA LEU A 41 6.37 -0.24 13.10
C LEU A 41 6.89 -0.50 11.69
N VAL A 42 7.62 0.46 11.14
CA VAL A 42 8.26 0.34 9.82
C VAL A 42 9.35 -0.71 9.87
N THR A 43 9.19 -1.75 9.05
CA THR A 43 10.18 -2.81 8.82
C THR A 43 11.01 -2.57 7.56
N GLY A 44 10.57 -1.64 6.70
CA GLY A 44 11.13 -1.42 5.37
C GLY A 44 10.64 -2.47 4.36
N ILE A 45 10.96 -2.24 3.08
CA ILE A 45 10.68 -3.15 1.97
C ILE A 45 11.95 -3.36 1.16
N ALA A 46 12.19 -4.60 0.72
CA ALA A 46 13.19 -4.87 -0.32
C ALA A 46 12.70 -4.36 -1.68
N ASP A 47 13.63 -3.99 -2.56
CA ASP A 47 13.37 -3.62 -3.96
C ASP A 47 12.28 -2.55 -4.15
N ALA A 48 12.26 -1.54 -3.26
CA ALA A 48 11.24 -0.49 -3.25
C ALA A 48 10.97 0.14 -4.62
N ALA A 49 12.03 0.44 -5.39
CA ALA A 49 11.94 1.00 -6.74
C ALA A 49 11.19 0.06 -7.71
N ARG A 50 11.56 -1.23 -7.73
CA ARG A 50 10.90 -2.25 -8.55
C ARG A 50 9.42 -2.39 -8.18
N LEU A 51 9.11 -2.38 -6.88
CA LEU A 51 7.73 -2.47 -6.39
C LEU A 51 6.88 -1.24 -6.79
N THR A 52 7.45 -0.03 -6.77
CA THR A 52 6.73 1.17 -7.27
C THR A 52 6.40 1.13 -8.76
N GLU A 53 7.15 0.38 -9.56
CA GLU A 53 6.86 0.19 -10.98
C GLU A 53 5.91 -1.01 -11.20
N GLU A 54 6.13 -2.13 -10.53
CA GLU A 54 5.36 -3.36 -10.73
C GLU A 54 3.92 -3.29 -10.20
N ILE A 55 3.72 -2.75 -9.00
CA ILE A 55 2.39 -2.72 -8.35
C ILE A 55 1.35 -1.98 -9.21
N PRO A 56 1.58 -0.73 -9.68
CA PRO A 56 0.58 -0.04 -10.51
C PRO A 56 0.40 -0.70 -11.88
N ASN A 57 1.44 -1.36 -12.43
CA ASN A 57 1.30 -2.16 -13.65
C ASN A 57 0.39 -3.39 -13.43
N LYS A 58 0.64 -4.17 -12.35
CA LYS A 58 -0.17 -5.34 -11.97
C LYS A 58 -1.62 -4.97 -11.65
N MET A 59 -1.85 -3.84 -10.95
CA MET A 59 -3.21 -3.36 -10.66
C MET A 59 -3.99 -3.03 -11.92
N ARG A 60 -3.35 -2.38 -12.91
CA ARG A 60 -3.96 -2.06 -14.19
C ARG A 60 -4.24 -3.32 -15.02
N ASP A 61 -3.23 -4.18 -15.16
CA ASP A 61 -3.26 -5.37 -16.03
C ASP A 61 -4.24 -6.45 -15.52
N ILE A 62 -4.19 -6.74 -14.22
CA ILE A 62 -4.94 -7.85 -13.61
C ILE A 62 -6.33 -7.43 -13.12
N LEU A 63 -6.47 -6.20 -12.59
CA LEU A 63 -7.71 -5.72 -11.98
C LEU A 63 -8.44 -4.64 -12.79
N GLY A 64 -7.80 -4.05 -13.82
CA GLY A 64 -8.32 -2.86 -14.50
C GLY A 64 -8.30 -1.59 -13.64
N ILE A 65 -7.61 -1.60 -12.49
CA ILE A 65 -7.63 -0.52 -11.49
C ILE A 65 -6.42 0.38 -11.66
N VAL A 66 -6.65 1.70 -11.67
CA VAL A 66 -5.60 2.71 -11.57
C VAL A 66 -5.78 3.45 -10.24
N ALA A 67 -4.75 3.39 -9.38
CA ALA A 67 -4.71 4.08 -8.10
C ALA A 67 -3.28 4.57 -7.82
N PRO A 68 -3.09 5.61 -6.99
CA PRO A 68 -1.75 6.10 -6.64
C PRO A 68 -0.97 5.07 -5.82
N VAL A 69 0.27 4.80 -6.24
CA VAL A 69 1.25 4.00 -5.49
C VAL A 69 2.40 4.92 -5.10
N ASN A 70 2.45 5.30 -3.84
CA ASN A 70 3.42 6.27 -3.31
C ASN A 70 4.46 5.55 -2.45
N LEU A 71 5.75 5.75 -2.74
CA LEU A 71 6.83 5.29 -1.86
C LEU A 71 7.01 6.27 -0.71
N TYR A 72 6.45 5.92 0.46
CA TYR A 72 6.71 6.66 1.67
C TYR A 72 7.99 6.21 2.31
N SER A 73 8.90 7.16 2.34
CA SER A 73 10.03 7.16 3.21
C SER A 73 9.58 7.77 4.53
N GLU A 74 9.37 6.90 5.53
CA GLU A 74 9.15 7.30 6.92
C GLU A 74 10.43 7.25 7.81
N ASN A 75 10.87 8.41 8.33
CA ASN A 75 11.99 8.68 9.27
C ASN A 75 13.41 8.07 8.97
N GLY A 76 14.41 8.87 8.54
CA GLY A 76 15.66 8.40 7.93
C GLY A 76 15.35 7.77 6.59
N LYS A 77 14.90 8.63 5.65
CA LYS A 77 13.46 8.81 5.34
C LYS A 77 12.83 10.07 6.09
N GLU A 78 11.53 10.42 6.02
CA GLU A 78 10.93 11.68 6.59
C GLU A 78 9.42 11.60 7.04
N TRP A 79 8.62 12.69 7.24
CA TRP A 79 7.12 12.68 7.44
C TRP A 79 6.45 14.08 7.37
N SER A 80 5.17 14.20 6.93
CA SER A 80 4.29 15.37 7.19
C SER A 80 2.79 15.02 7.06
N HIS A 81 1.92 15.71 7.83
CA HIS A 81 0.47 15.48 7.94
C HIS A 81 -0.32 16.67 7.35
N LYS A 82 -1.50 16.43 6.80
CA LYS A 82 -2.55 17.45 6.63
C LYS A 82 -3.95 16.85 6.70
#